data_AF-A0A432SRI5-F1
#
_entry.id   AF-A0A432SRI5-F1
#
_cell.length_a   1.000
_cell.length_b   1.000
_cell.length_c   1.000
_cell.angle_alpha   90.00
_cell.angle_beta   90.00
_cell.angle_gamma   90.00
#
_symmetry.space_group_name_H-M   'P 1'
#
loop_
_entity.id
_entity.type
_entity.pdbx_description
1 polymer ?
#
loop_
_entity_poly.entity_id
_entity_poly.type
_entity_poly.pdbx_seq_one_letter_code
_entity_poly.pdbx_strand_id
1 'polypeptide(L)'
;MLDLNPGLMLFVLVIFFSLRFLLNQMLFEPLLKFMDDRDATIAKDLQNAEEMADNSDGLNAKADALLADAKTEANAIREKATTEAKALAESKIESKVKELDTAHQIFLSELSLDQEALKNSLSSELPAFKQSLQTKLGNL
;
A
#
# COMPACT_ATOMS: atom_id res chain seq x y z
N MET A 1 7.26 99.67 -2.56
CA MET A 1 6.19 99.65 -1.54
C MET A 1 5.33 98.43 -1.86
N LEU A 2 5.17 97.53 -0.90
CA LEU A 2 4.30 96.36 -1.07
C LEU A 2 2.87 96.89 -0.89
N ASP A 3 2.20 97.24 -1.99
CA ASP A 3 0.77 97.55 -1.94
C ASP A 3 0.04 96.23 -1.66
N LEU A 4 -0.17 95.97 -0.37
CA LEU A 4 -1.03 94.89 0.09
C LEU A 4 -2.46 95.27 -0.30
N ASN A 5 -2.96 94.68 -1.38
CA ASN A 5 -4.35 94.77 -1.77
C ASN A 5 -5.11 93.60 -1.10
N PRO A 6 -5.95 93.86 -0.08
CA PRO A 6 -6.66 92.80 0.65
C PRO A 6 -7.61 91.99 -0.24
N GLY A 7 -8.15 92.59 -1.31
CA GLY A 7 -9.02 91.90 -2.26
C GLY A 7 -8.28 90.86 -3.09
N LEU A 8 -7.07 91.19 -3.57
CA LEU A 8 -6.20 90.25 -4.29
C LEU A 8 -5.75 89.10 -3.38
N MET A 9 -5.45 89.38 -2.12
CA MET A 9 -5.08 88.35 -1.14
C MET A 9 -6.22 87.38 -0.86
N LEU A 10 -7.46 87.88 -0.71
CA LEU A 10 -8.64 87.03 -0.56
C LEU A 10 -8.90 86.19 -1.82
N PHE A 11 -8.73 86.75 -3.01
CA PHE A 11 -8.92 86.01 -4.26
C PHE A 11 -7.92 84.87 -4.42
N VAL A 12 -6.64 85.12 -4.12
CA VAL A 12 -5.59 84.09 -4.14
C VAL A 12 -5.87 83.00 -3.10
N LEU A 13 -6.35 83.35 -1.90
CA LEU A 13 -6.77 82.38 -0.87
C LEU A 13 -7.90 81.48 -1.37
N VAL A 14 -8.93 82.06 -1.99
CA VAL A 14 -10.05 81.28 -2.55
C VAL A 14 -9.57 80.33 -3.63
N ILE A 15 -8.70 80.78 -4.55
CA ILE A 15 -8.12 79.92 -5.59
C ILE A 15 -7.28 78.81 -4.96
N PHE A 16 -6.43 79.14 -3.97
CA PHE A 16 -5.57 78.16 -3.30
C PHE A 16 -6.39 77.05 -2.62
N PHE A 17 -7.44 77.41 -1.86
CA PHE A 17 -8.30 76.43 -1.23
C PHE A 17 -9.11 75.62 -2.24
N SER A 18 -9.60 76.26 -3.32
CA SER A 18 -10.32 75.56 -4.39
C SER A 18 -9.40 74.55 -5.10
N LEU A 19 -8.17 74.94 -5.41
CA LEU A 19 -7.16 74.09 -6.01
C LEU A 19 -6.81 72.92 -5.07
N ARG A 20 -6.57 73.20 -3.78
CA ARG A 20 -6.28 72.18 -2.77
C ARG A 20 -7.42 71.17 -2.65
N PHE A 21 -8.67 71.62 -2.68
CA PHE A 21 -9.84 70.74 -2.67
C PHE A 21 -9.88 69.85 -3.92
N LEU A 22 -9.66 70.42 -5.10
CA LEU A 22 -9.66 69.69 -6.37
C LEU A 22 -8.53 68.65 -6.43
N LEU A 23 -7.32 69.00 -5.99
CA LEU A 23 -6.20 68.05 -5.91
C LEU A 23 -6.44 66.93 -4.89
N ASN A 24 -7.09 67.22 -3.76
CA ASN A 24 -7.41 66.19 -2.76
C ASN A 24 -8.25 65.07 -3.36
N GLN A 25 -9.34 65.44 -4.03
CA GLN A 25 -10.26 64.49 -4.63
C GLN A 25 -9.70 63.81 -5.89
N MET A 26 -8.95 64.56 -6.72
CA MET A 26 -8.50 64.06 -8.03
C MET A 26 -7.19 63.27 -7.96
N LEU A 27 -6.29 63.58 -7.03
CA LEU A 27 -4.94 63.03 -7.01
C LEU A 27 -4.62 62.30 -5.70
N PHE A 28 -4.79 62.97 -4.55
CA PHE A 28 -4.33 62.41 -3.28
C PHE A 28 -5.14 61.19 -2.84
N GLU A 29 -6.47 61.27 -2.89
CA GLU A 29 -7.34 60.11 -2.58
C GLU A 29 -7.07 58.89 -3.46
N PRO A 30 -7.10 58.98 -4.81
CA PRO A 30 -6.85 57.81 -5.65
C PRO A 30 -5.42 57.28 -5.53
N LEU A 31 -4.42 58.15 -5.30
CA LEU A 31 -3.05 57.72 -5.10
C LEU A 31 -2.87 56.95 -3.81
N LEU A 32 -3.41 57.45 -2.69
CA LEU A 32 -3.34 56.77 -1.40
C LEU A 32 -4.10 55.44 -1.45
N LYS A 33 -5.30 55.44 -2.04
CA LYS A 33 -6.05 54.21 -2.25
C LYS A 33 -5.27 53.16 -3.04
N PHE A 34 -4.54 53.57 -4.08
CA PHE A 34 -3.71 52.65 -4.85
C PHE A 34 -2.54 52.09 -4.02
N MET A 35 -1.96 52.87 -3.11
CA MET A 35 -0.93 52.38 -2.19
C MET A 35 -1.53 51.38 -1.20
N ASP A 36 -2.67 51.70 -0.60
CA ASP A 36 -3.38 50.81 0.34
C ASP A 36 -3.80 49.50 -0.35
N ASP A 37 -4.36 49.57 -1.55
CA ASP A 37 -4.76 48.40 -2.34
C ASP A 37 -3.55 47.51 -2.66
N ARG A 38 -2.39 48.11 -2.93
CA ARG A 38 -1.14 47.37 -3.16
C ARG A 38 -0.64 46.71 -1.90
N ASP A 39 -0.59 47.42 -0.78
CA ASP A 39 -0.13 46.88 0.50
C ASP A 39 -1.05 45.74 0.96
N ALA A 40 -2.37 45.89 0.80
CA ALA A 40 -3.35 44.85 1.07
C ALA A 40 -3.16 43.63 0.16
N THR A 41 -2.88 43.84 -1.13
CA THR A 41 -2.63 42.75 -2.08
C THR A 41 -1.35 42.00 -1.72
N ILE A 42 -0.26 42.70 -1.42
CA ILE A 42 1.01 42.08 -1.02
C ILE A 42 0.86 41.28 0.27
N ALA A 43 0.17 41.85 1.27
CA ALA A 43 -0.09 41.16 2.53
C ALA A 43 -0.91 39.87 2.31
N LYS A 44 -1.94 39.94 1.46
CA LYS A 44 -2.77 38.79 1.10
C LYS A 44 -1.98 37.74 0.33
N ASP A 45 -1.15 38.14 -0.63
CA ASP A 45 -0.33 37.22 -1.42
C ASP A 45 0.71 36.51 -0.54
N LEU A 46 1.29 37.22 0.42
CA LEU A 46 2.22 36.62 1.39
C LEU A 46 1.50 35.61 2.30
N GLN A 47 0.33 35.96 2.83
CA GLN A 47 -0.47 35.05 3.65
C GLN A 47 -0.86 33.79 2.84
N ASN A 48 -1.34 33.96 1.61
CA ASN A 48 -1.70 32.84 0.76
C ASN A 48 -0.49 31.95 0.46
N ALA A 49 0.69 32.53 0.22
CA ALA A 49 1.91 31.76 -0.01
C ALA A 49 2.31 30.93 1.22
N GLU A 50 2.20 31.51 2.42
CA GLU A 50 2.46 30.83 3.69
C GLU A 50 1.45 29.69 3.93
N GLU A 51 0.15 29.96 3.75
CA GLU A 51 -0.90 28.94 3.87
C GLU A 51 -0.74 27.81 2.85
N MET A 52 -0.35 28.13 1.61
CA MET A 52 -0.10 27.11 0.58
C MET A 52 1.14 26.27 0.89
N ALA A 53 2.19 26.88 1.44
CA ALA A 53 3.39 26.17 1.86
C ALA A 53 3.07 25.21 3.04
N ASP A 54 2.39 25.69 4.07
CA ASP A 54 2.02 24.88 5.24
C ASP A 54 1.05 23.74 4.85
N ASN A 55 0.08 24.02 3.97
CA ASN A 55 -0.78 22.98 3.42
C ASN A 55 -0.01 21.96 2.58
N SER A 56 0.98 22.39 1.79
CA SER A 56 1.83 21.47 1.00
C SER A 56 2.61 20.54 1.91
N ASP A 57 3.24 21.06 2.96
CA ASP A 57 4.01 20.27 3.92
C ASP A 57 3.10 19.30 4.69
N GLY A 58 1.92 19.77 5.10
CA GLY A 58 0.90 18.92 5.73
C GLY A 58 0.37 17.81 4.81
N LEU A 59 0.19 18.09 3.52
CA LEU A 59 -0.23 17.10 2.52
C LEU A 59 0.88 16.07 2.25
N ASN A 60 2.13 16.50 2.14
CA ASN A 60 3.28 15.61 1.99
C ASN A 60 3.41 14.68 3.20
N ALA A 61 3.31 15.21 4.43
CA ALA A 61 3.36 14.41 5.65
C ALA A 61 2.23 13.36 5.70
N LYS A 62 1.02 13.71 5.27
CA LYS A 62 -0.10 12.76 5.17
C LYS A 62 0.13 11.70 4.10
N ALA A 63 0.70 12.08 2.96
CA ALA A 63 1.02 11.13 1.89
C ALA A 63 2.10 10.13 2.34
N ASP A 64 3.15 10.60 3.02
CA ASP A 64 4.20 9.75 3.57
C ASP A 64 3.66 8.79 4.64
N ALA A 65 2.79 9.27 5.53
CA ALA A 65 2.11 8.42 6.51
C ALA A 65 1.27 7.34 5.83
N LEU A 66 0.46 7.71 4.84
CA LEU A 66 -0.37 6.77 4.08
C LEU A 66 0.48 5.71 3.35
N LEU A 67 1.62 6.12 2.76
CA LEU A 67 2.54 5.20 2.10
C LEU A 67 3.22 4.25 3.11
N ALA A 68 3.55 4.72 4.30
CA ALA A 68 4.12 3.89 5.36
C ALA A 68 3.11 2.85 5.87
N ASP A 69 1.86 3.26 6.08
CA ASP A 69 0.77 2.38 6.50
C ASP A 69 0.47 1.33 5.42
N ALA A 70 0.34 1.74 4.15
CA ALA A 70 0.12 0.83 3.04
C ALA A 70 1.25 -0.19 2.86
N LYS A 71 2.52 0.22 3.07
CA LYS A 71 3.67 -0.70 3.07
C LYS A 71 3.59 -1.70 4.20
N THR A 72 3.21 -1.25 5.39
CA THR A 72 3.07 -2.11 6.58
C THR A 72 1.97 -3.15 6.36
N GLU A 73 0.82 -2.72 5.85
CA GLU A 73 -0.30 -3.60 5.52
C GLU A 73 0.08 -4.61 4.42
N ALA A 74 0.74 -4.16 3.35
CA ALA A 74 1.20 -5.05 2.28
C ALA A 74 2.19 -6.10 2.80
N ASN A 75 3.11 -5.71 3.68
CA ASN A 75 4.04 -6.64 4.31
C ASN A 75 3.31 -7.65 5.22
N ALA A 76 2.32 -7.20 6.00
CA ALA A 76 1.51 -8.08 6.84
C ALA A 76 0.69 -9.08 6.01
N ILE A 77 0.10 -8.64 4.89
CA ILE A 77 -0.61 -9.52 3.95
C ILE A 77 0.34 -10.56 3.37
N ARG A 78 1.53 -10.13 2.93
CA ARG A 78 2.54 -11.05 2.38
C ARG A 78 2.98 -12.08 3.42
N GLU A 79 3.27 -11.63 4.64
CA GLU A 79 3.69 -12.51 5.73
C GLU A 79 2.60 -13.53 6.07
N LYS A 80 1.35 -13.07 6.19
CA LYS A 80 0.18 -13.93 6.41
C LYS A 80 0.00 -14.95 5.29
N ALA A 81 0.08 -14.54 4.03
CA ALA A 81 -0.01 -15.44 2.90
C ALA A 81 1.12 -16.49 2.90
N THR A 82 2.35 -16.10 3.27
CA THR A 82 3.47 -17.04 3.35
C THR A 82 3.35 -18.01 4.52
N THR A 83 2.84 -17.58 5.67
CA THR A 83 2.62 -18.45 6.82
C THR A 83 1.46 -19.41 6.57
N GLU A 84 0.36 -18.96 5.99
CA GLU A 84 -0.75 -19.83 5.56
C GLU A 84 -0.31 -20.85 4.51
N ALA A 85 0.48 -20.43 3.52
CA ALA A 85 1.01 -21.34 2.50
C ALA A 85 1.94 -22.41 3.10
N LYS A 86 2.80 -22.04 4.06
CA LYS A 86 3.66 -22.99 4.79
C LYS A 86 2.83 -23.96 5.61
N ALA A 87 1.86 -23.47 6.39
CA ALA A 87 0.99 -24.32 7.20
C ALA A 87 0.18 -25.31 6.34
N LEU A 88 -0.32 -24.87 5.18
CA LEU A 88 -1.03 -25.73 4.24
C LEU A 88 -0.10 -26.79 3.61
N ALA A 89 1.15 -26.41 3.29
CA ALA A 89 2.14 -27.34 2.76
C ALA A 89 2.51 -28.40 3.81
N GLU A 90 2.78 -27.99 5.04
CA GLU A 90 3.07 -28.90 6.16
C GLU A 90 1.90 -29.85 6.42
N SER A 91 0.67 -29.34 6.46
CA SER A 91 -0.53 -30.16 6.63
C SER A 91 -0.70 -31.19 5.51
N LYS A 92 -0.46 -30.80 4.26
CA LYS A 92 -0.50 -31.71 3.11
C LYS A 92 0.60 -32.78 3.18
N ILE A 93 1.81 -32.39 3.58
CA ILE A 93 2.92 -33.34 3.75
C ILE A 93 2.58 -34.34 4.85
N GLU A 94 2.10 -33.88 6.00
CA GLU A 94 1.73 -34.76 7.12
C GLU A 94 0.61 -35.73 6.72
N SER A 95 -0.41 -35.25 6.01
CA SER A 95 -1.48 -36.09 5.46
C SER A 95 -0.93 -37.15 4.49
N LYS A 96 -0.03 -36.77 3.58
CA LYS A 96 0.57 -37.71 2.62
C LYS A 96 1.48 -38.73 3.29
N VAL A 97 2.21 -38.34 4.34
CA VAL A 97 3.01 -39.26 5.14
C VAL A 97 2.12 -40.26 5.86
N LYS A 98 1.02 -39.81 6.50
CA LYS A 98 0.06 -40.72 7.14
C LYS A 98 -0.61 -41.68 6.16
N GLU A 99 -0.99 -41.20 4.98
CA GLU A 99 -1.53 -42.05 3.91
C GLU A 99 -0.48 -43.09 3.46
N LEU A 100 0.77 -42.68 3.27
CA LEU A 100 1.87 -43.56 2.89
C LEU A 100 2.13 -44.64 3.95
N ASP A 101 2.19 -44.26 5.23
CA ASP A 101 2.40 -45.19 6.34
C ASP A 101 1.27 -46.22 6.41
N THR A 102 0.02 -45.76 6.25
CA THR A 102 -1.16 -46.65 6.23
C THR A 102 -1.09 -47.62 5.05
N ALA A 103 -0.80 -47.11 3.84
CA ALA A 103 -0.65 -47.93 2.65
C ALA A 103 0.49 -48.94 2.79
N HIS A 104 1.60 -48.54 3.41
CA HIS A 104 2.72 -49.43 3.69
C HIS A 104 2.36 -50.53 4.70
N GLN A 105 1.62 -50.22 5.76
CA GLN A 105 1.13 -51.23 6.69
C GLN A 105 0.18 -52.23 6.03
N ILE A 106 -0.74 -51.74 5.18
CA ILE A 106 -1.64 -52.61 4.39
C ILE A 106 -0.83 -53.52 3.48
N PHE A 107 0.14 -52.97 2.74
CA PHE A 107 1.02 -53.73 1.85
C PHE A 107 1.79 -54.84 2.60
N LEU A 108 2.33 -54.55 3.78
CA LEU A 108 3.01 -55.57 4.60
C LEU A 108 2.06 -56.67 5.07
N SER A 109 0.83 -56.31 5.42
CA SER A 109 -0.21 -57.29 5.79
C SER A 109 -0.57 -58.19 4.61
N GLU A 110 -0.80 -57.61 3.42
CA GLU A 110 -1.09 -58.36 2.19
C GLU A 110 0.07 -59.28 1.82
N LEU A 111 1.32 -58.80 1.90
CA LEU A 111 2.51 -59.60 1.63
C LEU A 111 2.58 -60.84 2.53
N SER A 112 2.23 -60.71 3.81
CA SER A 112 2.23 -61.83 4.75
C SER A 112 1.15 -62.87 4.42
N LEU A 113 -0.04 -62.41 4.01
CA LEU A 113 -1.13 -63.27 3.57
C LEU A 113 -0.77 -64.01 2.28
N ASP A 114 -0.17 -63.31 1.31
CA ASP A 114 0.30 -63.89 0.06
C ASP A 114 1.40 -64.92 0.31
N GLN A 115 2.31 -64.65 1.24
CA GLN A 115 3.36 -65.60 1.63
C GLN A 115 2.76 -66.87 2.25
N GLU A 116 1.74 -66.74 3.11
CA GLU A 116 1.05 -67.88 3.70
C GLU A 116 0.25 -68.67 2.66
N ALA A 117 -0.46 -67.99 1.77
CA ALA A 117 -1.19 -68.59 0.66
C ALA A 117 -0.25 -69.35 -0.29
N LEU A 118 0.90 -68.76 -0.64
CA LEU A 118 1.92 -69.39 -1.48
C LEU A 118 2.53 -70.62 -0.79
N LYS A 119 2.79 -70.55 0.52
CA LYS A 119 3.31 -71.69 1.30
C LYS A 119 2.29 -72.84 1.34
N ASN A 120 1.01 -72.51 1.49
CA ASN A 120 -0.08 -73.49 1.49
C ASN A 120 -0.27 -74.12 0.11
N SER A 121 -0.22 -73.33 -0.98
CA SER A 121 -0.30 -73.85 -2.35
C SER A 121 0.89 -74.73 -2.70
N LEU A 122 2.13 -74.31 -2.37
CA LEU A 122 3.32 -75.15 -2.56
C LEU A 122 3.19 -76.47 -1.81
N SER A 123 2.71 -76.45 -0.56
CA SER A 123 2.54 -77.66 0.25
C SER A 123 1.48 -78.60 -0.33
N SER A 124 0.43 -78.06 -0.95
CA SER A 124 -0.61 -78.83 -1.64
C SER A 124 -0.13 -79.41 -2.97
N GLU A 125 0.73 -78.70 -3.70
CA GLU A 125 1.27 -79.15 -4.99
C GLU A 125 2.52 -80.03 -4.85
N LEU A 126 3.18 -80.03 -3.69
CA LEU A 126 4.37 -80.82 -3.37
C LEU A 126 4.20 -82.34 -3.64
N PRO A 127 3.08 -82.99 -3.28
CA PRO A 127 2.82 -84.39 -3.61
C PRO A 127 2.69 -84.65 -5.11
N ALA A 128 1.99 -83.76 -5.84
CA ALA A 128 1.82 -83.86 -7.29
C ALA A 128 3.14 -83.62 -8.03
N PHE A 129 3.97 -82.69 -7.54
CA PHE A 129 5.31 -82.44 -8.03
C PHE A 129 6.26 -83.63 -7.73
N LYS A 130 6.16 -84.24 -6.55
CA LYS A 130 6.93 -85.44 -6.21
C LYS A 130 6.54 -86.64 -7.07
N GLN A 131 5.25 -86.81 -7.36
CA GLN A 131 4.77 -87.82 -8.30
C GLN A 131 5.29 -87.56 -9.72
N SER A 132 5.23 -86.32 -10.22
CA SER A 132 5.70 -86.01 -11.58
C SER A 132 7.22 -86.21 -11.72
N LEU A 133 8.00 -85.94 -10.68
CA LEU A 133 9.42 -86.28 -10.61
C LEU A 133 9.64 -87.81 -10.57
N GLN A 134 8.90 -88.55 -9.76
CA GLN A 134 8.99 -90.02 -9.73
C GLN A 134 8.64 -90.64 -11.08
N THR A 135 7.61 -90.15 -11.77
CA THR A 135 7.23 -90.64 -13.09
C THR A 135 8.30 -90.32 -14.15
N LYS A 136 8.98 -89.17 -14.05
CA LYS A 136 10.11 -88.84 -14.96
C LYS A 136 11.39 -89.63 -14.63
N LEU A 137 11.66 -89.92 -13.36
CA LEU A 137 12.83 -90.68 -12.91
C LEU A 137 12.65 -92.20 -13.06
N GLY A 138 11.42 -92.72 -12.96
CA GLY A 138 11.11 -94.14 -13.17
C GLY A 138 10.89 -94.52 -14.64
N ASN A 139 10.76 -93.53 -15.54
CA ASN A 139 10.80 -93.71 -16.99
C ASN A 139 12.21 -93.49 -17.58
N LEU A 140 13.24 -93.35 -16.73
CA LEU A 140 14.65 -93.46 -17.08
C LEU A 140 15.16 -94.83 -16.65
#